data_AF-A0A3C0B4D1-F1
#
_entry.id   AF-A0A3C0B4D1-F1
#
_cell.length_a   1.000
_cell.length_b   1.000
_cell.length_c   1.000
_cell.angle_alpha   90.00
_cell.angle_beta   90.00
_cell.angle_gamma   90.00
#
_symmetry.space_group_name_H-M   'P 1'
#
loop_
_entity.id
_entity.type
_entity.pdbx_description
1 polymer ?
#
loop_
_entity_poly.entity_id
_entity_poly.type
_entity_poly.pdbx_seq_one_letter_code
_entity_poly.pdbx_strand_id
1 'polypeptide(L)' 'MQEPNILQNVSIFPNPAETQINIQSNIDIVDINIYDMTGKRVLCHSNLHSNHHSLDIDLLSEGL' A
#
# COMPACT_ATOMS: atom_id res chain seq x y z
N MET A 1 4.28 -6.36 -27.58
CA MET A 1 3.37 -6.70 -26.46
C MET A 1 3.74 -5.76 -25.33
N GLN A 2 2.87 -4.82 -24.98
CA GLN A 2 3.12 -3.85 -23.91
C GLN A 2 2.59 -4.45 -22.61
N GLU A 3 3.44 -4.54 -21.58
CA GLU A 3 3.01 -5.00 -20.26
C GLU A 3 1.91 -4.08 -19.73
N PRO A 4 0.81 -4.62 -19.16
CA PRO A 4 -0.26 -3.80 -18.62
C PRO A 4 0.31 -2.92 -17.51
N ASN A 5 0.15 -1.60 -17.66
CA ASN A 5 0.57 -0.62 -16.66
C ASN A 5 -0.42 -0.66 -15.48
N ILE A 6 -0.20 -1.58 -14.55
CA ILE A 6 -1.05 -1.80 -13.36
C ILE A 6 -1.09 -0.55 -12.46
N LEU A 7 -0.11 0.36 -12.57
CA LEU A 7 0.01 1.54 -11.72
C LEU A 7 -1.09 2.59 -11.96
N GLN A 8 -1.78 2.57 -13.11
CA GLN A 8 -2.86 3.52 -13.39
C GLN A 8 -4.09 3.34 -12.49
N ASN A 9 -4.17 2.22 -11.77
CA ASN A 9 -5.34 1.82 -11.00
C ASN A 9 -5.17 1.95 -9.49
N VAL A 10 -4.01 2.39 -9.00
CA VAL A 10 -3.72 2.50 -7.55
C VAL A 10 -3.05 3.83 -7.26
N SER A 11 -3.63 4.60 -6.34
CA SER A 11 -3.09 5.84 -5.80
C SER A 11 -2.69 5.63 -4.35
N ILE A 12 -1.49 6.08 -4.00
CA ILE A 12 -0.93 5.95 -2.65
C ILE A 12 -0.53 7.34 -2.17
N PHE A 13 -1.07 7.80 -1.03
CA PHE A 13 -0.85 9.16 -0.53
C PHE A 13 -1.08 9.31 0.98
N PRO A 14 -0.43 10.28 1.65
CA PRO A 14 0.61 11.15 1.10
C PRO A 14 1.91 10.38 0.84
N ASN A 15 2.77 10.95 -0.01
CA ASN A 15 4.15 10.50 -0.16
C ASN A 15 5.06 11.74 -0.24
N PRO A 16 5.91 12.01 0.76
CA PRO A 16 6.19 11.19 1.95
C PRO A 16 5.00 11.08 2.92
N ALA A 17 4.94 9.98 3.68
CA ALA A 17 3.94 9.74 4.73
C ALA A 17 4.59 9.81 6.11
N GLU A 18 3.87 10.34 7.11
CA GLU A 18 4.36 10.47 8.49
C GLU A 18 3.77 9.36 9.37
N THR A 19 2.44 9.34 9.54
CA THR A 19 1.76 8.44 10.48
C THR A 19 0.78 7.48 9.81
N GLN A 20 0.28 7.86 8.63
CA GLN A 20 -0.72 7.10 7.90
C GLN A 20 -0.48 7.18 6.40
N ILE A 21 -0.86 6.12 5.70
CA ILE A 21 -0.87 6.06 4.25
C ILE A 21 -2.24 5.59 3.76
N ASN A 22 -2.77 6.28 2.77
CA ASN A 22 -4.03 5.94 2.13
C ASN A 22 -3.73 5.26 0.80
N ILE A 23 -4.40 4.14 0.58
CA ILE A 23 -4.32 3.36 -0.64
C ILE A 23 -5.72 3.35 -1.24
N GLN A 24 -5.84 3.93 -2.42
CA GLN A 24 -7.07 4.00 -3.18
C GLN A 24 -6.88 3.29 -4.50
N SER A 25 -7.87 2.51 -4.91
CA SER A 25 -7.90 1.84 -6.20
C SER A 25 -9.25 2.03 -6.90
N ASN A 26 -9.29 1.79 -8.20
CA ASN A 26 -10.54 1.72 -8.96
C ASN A 26 -11.22 0.35 -8.89
N ILE A 27 -10.57 -0.64 -8.28
CA ILE A 27 -11.09 -1.98 -8.00
C ILE A 27 -10.93 -2.31 -6.51
N ASP A 28 -11.60 -3.38 -6.07
CA ASP A 28 -11.48 -3.82 -4.68
C ASP A 28 -10.07 -4.31 -4.38
N ILE A 29 -9.51 -3.78 -3.29
CA ILE A 29 -8.24 -4.21 -2.73
C ILE A 29 -8.52 -5.48 -1.92
N VAL A 30 -7.88 -6.59 -2.31
CA VAL A 30 -8.00 -7.88 -1.62
C VAL A 30 -7.01 -7.96 -0.47
N ASP A 31 -5.76 -7.64 -0.76
CA ASP A 31 -4.64 -7.72 0.19
C ASP A 31 -3.73 -6.50 0.06
N ILE A 32 -3.17 -6.07 1.19
CA ILE A 32 -2.09 -5.09 1.26
C ILE A 32 -0.92 -5.71 2.02
N ASN A 33 0.25 -5.74 1.36
CA ASN A 33 1.50 -6.20 1.96
C ASN A 33 2.54 -5.09 1.85
N ILE A 34 3.11 -4.68 2.98
CA ILE A 34 4.19 -3.70 3.05
C ILE A 34 5.49 -4.45 3.36
N TYR A 35 6.54 -4.10 2.63
CA TYR A 35 7.88 -4.67 2.75
C TYR A 35 8.89 -3.55 3.01
N ASP A 36 9.91 -3.82 3.81
CA ASP A 36 11.08 -2.94 3.92
C ASP A 36 12.02 -3.10 2.70
N MET A 37 13.07 -2.27 2.61
CA MET A 37 14.05 -2.32 1.50
C MET A 37 14.90 -3.60 1.50
N THR A 38 14.88 -4.39 2.58
CA THR A 38 15.50 -5.72 2.60
C THR A 38 14.60 -6.80 1.99
N GLY A 39 13.34 -6.46 1.68
CA GLY A 39 12.32 -7.37 1.18
C GLY A 39 11.60 -8.14 2.29
N LYS A 40 11.82 -7.81 3.57
CA LYS A 40 11.08 -8.43 4.67
C LYS A 40 9.71 -7.79 4.77
N ARG A 41 8.67 -8.64 4.87
CA ARG A 41 7.29 -8.16 5.08
C ARG A 41 7.14 -7.60 6.49
N VAL A 42 6.79 -6.33 6.59
CA VAL A 42 6.60 -5.61 7.86
C VAL A 42 5.13 -5.47 8.25
N LEU A 43 4.21 -5.49 7.28
CA LEU A 43 2.77 -5.40 7.54
C LEU A 43 1.96 -6.16 6.48
N CYS A 44 0.85 -6.77 6.93
CA CYS A 44 -0.02 -7.60 6.10
C CYS A 44 -1.47 -7.39 6.53
N HIS A 45 -2.32 -6.95 5.59
CA HIS A 45 -3.77 -6.90 5.73
C HIS A 45 -4.41 -7.69 4.60
N SER A 46 -5.38 -8.54 4.92
CA SER A 46 -6.02 -9.45 3.97
C SER A 46 -7.53 -9.41 4.12
N ASN A 47 -8.24 -9.83 3.06
CA ASN A 47 -9.71 -9.86 2.99
C ASN A 47 -10.36 -8.48 3.18
N LEU A 48 -9.76 -7.45 2.56
CA LEU A 48 -10.09 -6.06 2.78
C LEU A 48 -11.33 -5.56 2.01
N HIS A 49 -11.68 -6.20 0.89
CA HIS A 49 -12.91 -6.03 0.08
C HIS A 49 -13.42 -4.57 -0.02
N SER A 50 -12.50 -3.63 -0.21
CA SER A 50 -12.81 -2.21 -0.34
C SER A 50 -11.78 -1.56 -1.27
N ASN A 51 -12.22 -0.55 -2.00
CA ASN A 51 -11.40 0.21 -2.94
C ASN A 51 -10.58 1.32 -2.25
N HIS A 52 -10.74 1.52 -0.94
CA HIS A 52 -10.01 2.50 -0.16
C HIS A 52 -9.65 1.93 1.21
N HIS A 53 -8.39 2.07 1.60
CA HIS A 53 -7.87 1.70 2.93
C HIS A 53 -6.90 2.74 3.44
N SER A 54 -6.99 3.02 4.74
CA SER A 54 -6.03 3.82 5.47
C SER A 54 -5.24 2.90 6.39
N LEU A 55 -3.93 2.95 6.28
CA LEU A 55 -3.01 2.14 7.08
C LEU A 55 -2.24 3.04 8.02
N ASP A 56 -2.26 2.69 9.30
CA ASP A 56 -1.39 3.25 10.32
C ASP A 56 0.03 2.72 10.10
N ILE A 57 0.99 3.63 9.99
CA ILE A 57 2.41 3.35 9.77
C ILE A 57 3.29 3.90 10.91
N ASP A 58 2.72 4.35 12.03
CA ASP A 58 3.48 4.92 13.17
C ASP A 58 4.54 3.95 13.72
N LEU A 59 4.29 2.65 13.59
CA LEU A 59 5.20 1.59 14.06
C LEU A 59 6.23 1.16 13.01
N LEU A 60 6.16 1.68 11.79
CA LEU A 60 7.15 1.41 10.75
C LEU A 60 8.34 2.37 10.92
N SER A 61 9.55 1.83 10.83
CA SER A 61 10.75 2.65 10.96
C SER A 61 10.94 3.53 9.72
N GLU A 62 11.23 4.80 9.92
CA GLU A 62 11.59 5.72 8.84
C GLU A 62 12.88 5.24 8.13
N GLY A 63 12.84 5.14 6.80
CA GLY A 63 14.04 4.94 5.98
C GLY A 63 14.60 3.51 5.92
N LEU A 64 13.79 2.49 6.20
CA LEU A 64 14.14 1.06 6.01
C LEU A 64 13.58 0.43 4.75
#